data_AF-A0A804K8J7-F1
#
_entry.id   AF-A0A804K8J7-F1
#
_cell.length_a   1.000
_cell.length_b   1.000
_cell.length_c   1.000
_cell.angle_alpha   90.00
_cell.angle_beta   90.00
_cell.angle_gamma   90.00
#
_symmetry.space_group_name_H-M   'P 1'
#
loop_
_entity.id
_entity.type
_entity.pdbx_description
1 polymer ?
#
loop_
_entity_poly.entity_id
_entity_poly.type
_entity_poly.pdbx_seq_one_letter_code
_entity_poly.pdbx_strand_id
1 'polypeptide(L)'
;MSSSESESSQQGRHQEVGHKSLLQSDALYQYMLETTVYPREPECMKELREITANHPWNIMTTSADEGQFLNMLLKLINAKNTMEIGVYTGYSLLATALALPDDGKILAMDINRENYELGLPVIEKAGVAHKIDFREGPALPVLDLLLEDEKKQGSFDFVFVDADKDNYLNYHKRLLELVKVGGVIAYDNTLWNGSVVAPPDAPLRKYVRYYRDFVLHLNRALAADPRIEICQLPVGDGVTLCRRIK
;
A
#
# COMPACT_ATOMS: atom_id res chain seq x y z
N MET A 1 -31.61 -59.01 -4.24
CA MET A 1 -31.60 -57.81 -5.11
C MET A 1 -31.31 -56.62 -4.19
N SER A 2 -30.07 -56.39 -3.75
CA SER A 2 -28.92 -55.84 -4.49
C SER A 2 -29.33 -54.65 -5.35
N SER A 3 -29.15 -53.43 -4.84
CA SER A 3 -28.16 -52.47 -5.36
C SER A 3 -28.25 -51.15 -4.58
N SER A 4 -27.27 -50.97 -3.71
CA SER A 4 -26.78 -49.68 -3.22
C SER A 4 -25.83 -49.08 -4.26
N GLU A 5 -26.03 -47.83 -4.65
CA GLU A 5 -25.09 -46.95 -5.37
C GLU A 5 -25.85 -45.63 -5.60
N SER A 6 -25.33 -44.42 -5.40
CA SER A 6 -24.01 -43.95 -5.01
C SER A 6 -24.15 -42.44 -4.72
N GLU A 7 -23.96 -42.02 -3.48
CA GLU A 7 -23.64 -40.63 -3.18
C GLU A 7 -22.22 -40.36 -3.70
N SER A 8 -22.11 -39.60 -4.80
CA SER A 8 -20.82 -39.12 -5.30
C SER A 8 -20.77 -37.60 -5.24
N SER A 9 -20.14 -37.14 -4.15
CA SER A 9 -19.25 -35.99 -4.06
C SER A 9 -19.16 -35.06 -5.30
N GLN A 10 -19.79 -33.89 -5.22
CA GLN A 10 -19.26 -32.68 -5.85
C GLN A 10 -18.69 -31.76 -4.76
N GLN A 11 -17.60 -32.21 -4.14
CA GLN A 11 -16.68 -31.31 -3.44
C GLN A 11 -15.91 -30.50 -4.48
N GLY A 12 -15.89 -29.18 -4.28
CA GLY A 12 -15.39 -28.20 -5.22
C GLY A 12 -13.96 -28.46 -5.67
N ARG A 13 -13.76 -28.46 -7.00
CA ARG A 13 -12.44 -28.32 -7.59
C ARG A 13 -12.13 -26.84 -7.79
N HIS A 14 -11.75 -26.19 -6.70
CA HIS A 14 -10.85 -25.04 -6.74
C HIS A 14 -9.72 -25.39 -5.76
N GLN A 15 -8.73 -26.14 -6.24
CA GLN A 15 -7.49 -26.32 -5.49
C GLN A 15 -6.76 -24.97 -5.44
N GLU A 16 -6.46 -24.59 -4.20
CA GLU A 16 -5.80 -23.38 -3.72
C GLU A 16 -4.60 -22.94 -4.56
N VAL A 17 -4.60 -21.70 -5.03
CA VAL A 17 -3.36 -21.02 -5.41
C VAL A 17 -3.42 -19.56 -4.95
N GLY A 18 -2.85 -19.32 -3.77
CA GLY A 18 -2.60 -18.01 -3.18
C GLY A 18 -2.80 -18.04 -1.67
N HIS A 19 -1.71 -18.12 -0.90
CA HIS A 19 -1.75 -17.81 0.53
C HIS A 19 -2.24 -16.37 0.71
N LYS A 20 -2.97 -16.09 1.80
CA LYS A 20 -3.53 -14.76 2.06
C LYS A 20 -2.47 -13.71 2.38
N SER A 21 -1.23 -14.13 2.65
CA SER A 21 -0.12 -13.26 3.03
C SER A 21 1.24 -13.90 2.70
N LEU A 22 2.31 -13.17 2.99
CA LEU A 22 3.70 -13.62 2.83
C LEU A 22 4.21 -14.49 4.00
N LEU A 23 3.38 -14.75 5.01
CA LEU A 23 3.75 -15.59 6.14
C LEU A 23 3.63 -17.08 5.78
N GLN A 24 4.31 -17.92 6.55
CA GLN A 24 4.35 -19.37 6.33
C GLN A 24 3.00 -20.09 6.39
N SER A 25 1.96 -19.47 6.95
CA SER A 25 0.61 -20.03 6.98
C SER A 25 -0.45 -18.94 7.17
N ASP A 26 -1.64 -19.17 6.59
CA ASP A 26 -2.81 -18.33 6.81
C ASP A 26 -3.21 -18.28 8.29
N ALA A 27 -3.06 -19.39 9.02
CA ALA A 27 -3.38 -19.45 10.45
C ALA A 27 -2.51 -18.50 11.28
N LEU A 28 -1.21 -18.40 10.98
CA LEU A 28 -0.31 -17.45 11.64
C LEU A 28 -0.71 -16.00 11.34
N TYR A 29 -1.05 -15.72 10.09
CA TYR A 29 -1.51 -14.39 9.68
C TYR A 29 -2.84 -14.02 10.36
N GLN A 30 -3.81 -14.93 10.40
CA GLN A 30 -5.07 -14.72 11.12
C GLN A 30 -4.86 -14.54 12.62
N TYR A 31 -3.98 -15.32 13.25
CA TYR A 31 -3.63 -15.13 14.66
C TYR A 31 -3.14 -13.71 14.95
N MET A 32 -2.23 -13.18 14.11
CA MET A 32 -1.75 -11.81 14.24
C MET A 32 -2.89 -10.80 14.10
N LEU A 33 -3.74 -10.98 13.08
CA LEU A 33 -4.86 -10.07 12.83
C LEU A 33 -5.85 -10.04 14.00
N GLU A 34 -6.31 -11.21 14.44
CA GLU A 34 -7.28 -11.36 15.52
C GLU A 34 -6.73 -10.94 16.89
N THR A 35 -5.43 -11.11 17.13
CA THR A 35 -4.83 -10.85 18.45
C THR A 35 -4.33 -9.41 18.59
N THR A 36 -3.69 -8.85 17.56
CA THR A 36 -2.97 -7.56 17.68
C THR A 36 -3.43 -6.48 16.71
N VAL A 37 -4.20 -6.81 15.66
CA VAL A 37 -4.65 -5.83 14.66
C VAL A 37 -6.10 -5.43 14.88
N TYR A 38 -7.06 -6.33 14.63
CA TYR A 38 -8.49 -6.02 14.68
C TYR A 38 -8.95 -5.45 16.03
N PRO A 39 -8.49 -5.93 17.21
CA PRO A 39 -8.88 -5.35 18.49
C PRO A 39 -8.45 -3.88 18.69
N ARG A 40 -7.55 -3.37 17.83
CA ARG A 40 -7.05 -1.99 17.86
C ARG A 40 -7.30 -1.22 16.56
N GLU A 41 -8.01 -1.81 15.61
CA GLU A 41 -8.38 -1.14 14.38
C GLU A 41 -9.44 -0.06 14.70
N PRO A 42 -9.24 1.21 14.29
CA PRO A 42 -10.26 2.22 14.42
C PRO A 42 -11.55 1.82 13.70
N GLU A 43 -12.71 2.07 14.31
CA GLU A 43 -14.01 1.68 13.74
C GLU A 43 -14.24 2.23 12.32
N CYS A 44 -13.77 3.45 12.03
CA CYS A 44 -13.85 4.01 10.68
C CYS A 44 -12.99 3.24 9.66
N MET A 45 -11.83 2.69 10.06
CA MET A 45 -11.04 1.85 9.18
C MET A 45 -11.73 0.50 8.94
N LYS A 46 -12.33 -0.09 9.98
CA LYS A 46 -13.15 -1.30 9.84
C LYS A 46 -14.32 -1.08 8.88
N GLU A 47 -15.04 0.03 9.04
CA GLU A 47 -16.15 0.44 8.15
C GLU A 47 -15.67 0.58 6.69
N LEU A 48 -14.56 1.28 6.46
CA LEU A 48 -14.01 1.46 5.12
C LEU A 48 -13.55 0.13 4.49
N ARG A 49 -12.98 -0.77 5.30
CA ARG A 49 -12.58 -2.12 4.86
C ARG A 49 -13.78 -2.96 4.45
N GLU A 50 -14.88 -2.91 5.20
CA GLU A 50 -16.13 -3.61 4.87
C GLU A 50 -16.79 -3.05 3.60
N ILE A 51 -16.77 -1.74 3.39
CA ILE A 51 -17.24 -1.12 2.13
C ILE A 51 -16.36 -1.59 0.96
N THR A 52 -15.05 -1.47 1.11
CA THR A 52 -14.08 -1.82 0.06
C THR A 52 -14.16 -3.30 -0.32
N ALA A 53 -14.43 -4.20 0.63
CA ALA A 53 -14.57 -5.64 0.39
C ALA A 53 -15.66 -5.98 -0.65
N ASN A 54 -16.66 -5.11 -0.84
CA ASN A 54 -17.71 -5.30 -1.83
C ASN A 54 -17.35 -4.75 -3.22
N HIS A 55 -16.24 -4.04 -3.36
CA HIS A 55 -15.79 -3.48 -4.64
C HIS A 55 -15.13 -4.57 -5.52
N PRO A 56 -15.31 -4.58 -6.85
CA PRO A 56 -14.71 -5.58 -7.74
C PRO A 56 -13.17 -5.65 -7.69
N TRP A 57 -12.52 -4.55 -7.32
CA TRP A 57 -11.06 -4.44 -7.19
C TRP A 57 -10.57 -4.44 -5.73
N ASN A 58 -11.34 -5.03 -4.80
CA ASN A 58 -11.01 -5.08 -3.37
C ASN A 58 -9.60 -5.63 -3.06
N ILE A 59 -9.04 -6.47 -3.92
CA ILE A 59 -7.69 -7.03 -3.76
C ILE A 59 -6.58 -5.97 -3.73
N MET A 60 -6.87 -4.75 -4.21
CA MET A 60 -5.92 -3.63 -4.19
C MET A 60 -5.90 -2.87 -2.87
N THR A 61 -6.81 -3.16 -1.92
CA THR A 61 -6.79 -2.46 -0.64
C THR A 61 -5.56 -2.86 0.17
N THR A 62 -4.91 -1.87 0.78
CA THR A 62 -3.90 -2.09 1.82
C THR A 62 -4.48 -2.99 2.92
N SER A 63 -3.67 -3.93 3.39
CA SER A 63 -4.03 -4.87 4.45
C SER A 63 -4.19 -4.17 5.81
N ALA A 64 -4.95 -4.77 6.73
CA ALA A 64 -5.21 -4.15 8.04
C ALA A 64 -3.95 -4.04 8.92
N ASP A 65 -3.08 -5.05 8.87
CA ASP A 65 -1.79 -5.06 9.54
C ASP A 65 -0.83 -4.01 8.96
N GLU A 66 -0.84 -3.82 7.65
CA GLU A 66 -0.06 -2.75 7.02
C GLU A 66 -0.61 -1.36 7.36
N GLY A 67 -1.93 -1.17 7.36
CA GLY A 67 -2.56 0.06 7.85
C GLY A 67 -2.17 0.37 9.30
N GLN A 68 -2.14 -0.65 10.18
CA GLN A 68 -1.66 -0.49 11.56
C GLN A 68 -0.17 -0.10 11.60
N PHE A 69 0.67 -0.73 10.78
CA PHE A 69 2.08 -0.44 10.67
C PHE A 69 2.34 1.01 10.22
N LEU A 70 1.70 1.46 9.14
CA LEU A 70 1.80 2.83 8.64
C LEU A 70 1.36 3.85 9.70
N ASN A 71 0.23 3.58 10.37
CA ASN A 71 -0.28 4.43 11.45
C ASN A 71 0.74 4.58 12.60
N MET A 72 1.41 3.48 12.99
CA MET A 72 2.45 3.50 14.01
C MET A 72 3.71 4.23 13.53
N LEU A 73 4.17 3.93 12.30
CA LEU A 73 5.37 4.54 11.71
C LEU A 73 5.26 6.06 11.66
N LEU A 74 4.14 6.58 11.17
CA LEU A 74 3.88 8.02 11.06
C LEU A 74 3.95 8.74 12.42
N LYS A 75 3.43 8.10 13.48
CA LYS A 75 3.52 8.61 14.85
C LYS A 75 4.96 8.60 15.37
N LEU A 76 5.71 7.52 15.12
CA LEU A 76 7.11 7.39 15.55
C LEU A 76 8.02 8.43 14.90
N ILE A 77 7.79 8.76 13.63
CA ILE A 77 8.57 9.77 12.90
C ILE A 77 8.03 11.20 13.07
N ASN A 78 6.93 11.37 13.82
CA ASN A 78 6.22 12.64 14.00
C ASN A 78 5.93 13.35 12.66
N ALA A 79 5.42 12.60 11.68
CA ALA A 79 5.11 13.14 10.36
C ALA A 79 3.96 14.14 10.44
N LYS A 80 4.01 15.17 9.59
CA LYS A 80 2.98 16.20 9.51
C LYS A 80 2.58 16.54 8.08
N ASN A 81 3.53 16.68 7.16
CA ASN A 81 3.27 16.95 5.75
C ASN A 81 3.65 15.72 4.91
N THR A 82 2.65 15.06 4.32
CA THR A 82 2.82 13.76 3.68
C THR A 82 2.22 13.72 2.28
N MET A 83 2.56 12.68 1.53
CA MET A 83 2.04 12.42 0.20
C MET A 83 1.68 10.95 0.05
N GLU A 84 0.63 10.67 -0.71
CA GLU A 84 0.21 9.31 -1.08
C GLU A 84 0.00 9.24 -2.60
N ILE A 85 0.65 8.27 -3.26
CA ILE A 85 0.54 8.00 -4.69
C ILE A 85 -0.13 6.64 -4.86
N GLY A 86 -1.36 6.64 -5.37
CA GLY A 86 -2.26 5.48 -5.35
C GLY A 86 -3.08 5.48 -4.06
N VAL A 87 -4.35 5.85 -4.18
CA VAL A 87 -5.31 6.01 -3.06
C VAL A 87 -6.34 4.90 -3.08
N TYR A 88 -6.80 4.50 -4.26
CA TYR A 88 -7.92 3.60 -4.46
C TYR A 88 -9.13 4.04 -3.60
N THR A 89 -9.62 3.20 -2.67
CA THR A 89 -10.72 3.56 -1.75
C THR A 89 -10.26 4.26 -0.48
N GLY A 90 -8.95 4.40 -0.24
CA GLY A 90 -8.39 5.24 0.80
C GLY A 90 -8.12 4.57 2.15
N TYR A 91 -7.91 3.25 2.22
CA TYR A 91 -7.59 2.58 3.50
C TYR A 91 -6.26 3.05 4.10
N SER A 92 -5.18 3.08 3.30
CA SER A 92 -3.88 3.70 3.63
C SER A 92 -4.02 5.20 3.94
N LEU A 93 -4.78 5.92 3.11
CA LEU A 93 -5.04 7.34 3.27
C LEU A 93 -5.70 7.66 4.62
N LEU A 94 -6.72 6.89 5.00
CA LEU A 94 -7.41 7.03 6.28
C LEU A 94 -6.50 6.65 7.45
N ALA A 95 -5.74 5.55 7.33
CA ALA A 95 -4.76 5.14 8.34
C ALA A 95 -3.75 6.27 8.61
N THR A 96 -3.29 6.93 7.54
CA THR A 96 -2.37 8.07 7.57
C THR A 96 -3.03 9.30 8.19
N ALA A 97 -4.21 9.70 7.73
CA ALA A 97 -4.92 10.88 8.23
C ALA A 97 -5.24 10.80 9.74
N LEU A 98 -5.53 9.61 10.25
CA LEU A 98 -5.74 9.34 11.68
C LEU A 98 -4.44 9.38 12.50
N ALA A 99 -3.28 9.13 11.88
CA ALA A 99 -1.99 9.14 12.56
C ALA A 99 -1.40 10.55 12.69
N LEU A 100 -1.64 11.40 11.69
CA LEU A 100 -1.11 12.76 11.64
C LEU A 100 -1.74 13.66 12.72
N PRO A 101 -1.03 14.70 13.18
CA PRO A 101 -1.63 15.75 14.02
C PRO A 101 -2.83 16.41 13.30
N ASP A 102 -3.65 17.15 14.04
CA ASP A 102 -4.86 17.79 13.50
C ASP A 102 -4.56 18.73 12.33
N ASP A 103 -3.44 19.44 12.39
CA ASP A 103 -2.94 20.34 11.35
C ASP A 103 -1.99 19.67 10.34
N GLY A 104 -2.01 18.33 10.31
CA GLY A 104 -1.33 17.53 9.30
C GLY A 104 -1.95 17.68 7.92
N LYS A 105 -1.15 17.42 6.89
CA LYS A 105 -1.54 17.54 5.48
C LYS A 105 -1.11 16.32 4.69
N ILE A 106 -1.96 15.91 3.76
CA ILE A 106 -1.74 14.80 2.84
C ILE A 106 -2.05 15.29 1.43
N LEU A 107 -1.05 15.27 0.56
CA LEU A 107 -1.30 15.35 -0.88
C LEU A 107 -1.57 13.94 -1.41
N ALA A 108 -2.82 13.65 -1.74
CA ALA A 108 -3.25 12.34 -2.22
C ALA A 108 -3.45 12.37 -3.74
N MET A 109 -2.92 11.39 -4.47
CA MET A 109 -3.00 11.33 -5.92
C MET A 109 -3.50 9.97 -6.40
N ASP A 110 -4.50 9.97 -7.26
CA ASP A 110 -4.98 8.77 -7.94
C ASP A 110 -5.57 9.13 -9.31
N ILE A 111 -5.50 8.19 -10.26
CA ILE A 111 -6.13 8.36 -11.58
C ILE A 111 -7.64 8.16 -11.54
N ASN A 112 -8.19 7.54 -10.49
CA ASN A 112 -9.60 7.19 -10.39
C ASN A 112 -10.24 7.87 -9.17
N ARG A 113 -10.94 8.98 -9.42
CA ARG A 113 -11.70 9.70 -8.40
C ARG A 113 -12.90 8.91 -7.87
N GLU A 114 -13.59 8.14 -8.71
CA GLU A 114 -14.79 7.40 -8.31
C GLU A 114 -14.51 6.42 -7.16
N ASN A 115 -13.35 5.75 -7.20
CA ASN A 115 -12.91 4.86 -6.12
C ASN A 115 -12.64 5.62 -4.82
N TYR A 116 -11.98 6.78 -4.90
CA TYR A 116 -11.73 7.61 -3.71
C TYR A 116 -13.04 8.10 -3.09
N GLU A 117 -13.99 8.54 -3.91
CA GLU A 117 -15.30 9.02 -3.47
C GLU A 117 -16.15 7.92 -2.84
N LEU A 118 -15.87 6.64 -3.10
CA LEU A 118 -16.49 5.52 -2.38
C LEU A 118 -16.11 5.50 -0.89
N GLY A 119 -14.84 5.82 -0.56
CA GLY A 119 -14.35 5.82 0.82
C GLY A 119 -14.48 7.16 1.54
N LEU A 120 -14.57 8.26 0.78
CA LEU A 120 -14.63 9.63 1.30
C LEU A 120 -15.67 9.84 2.41
N PRO A 121 -16.93 9.33 2.33
CA PRO A 121 -17.91 9.51 3.40
C PRO A 121 -17.43 8.98 4.76
N VAL A 122 -16.64 7.90 4.77
CA VAL A 122 -16.06 7.34 6.00
C VAL A 122 -14.96 8.25 6.54
N ILE A 123 -14.14 8.81 5.65
CA ILE A 123 -13.06 9.75 6.00
C ILE A 123 -13.64 11.06 6.57
N GLU A 124 -14.73 11.57 5.98
CA GLU A 124 -15.46 12.74 6.48
C GLU A 124 -16.08 12.47 7.85
N LYS A 125 -16.75 11.32 8.01
CA LYS A 125 -17.32 10.89 9.29
C LYS A 125 -16.26 10.72 10.38
N ALA A 126 -15.05 10.30 10.01
CA ALA A 126 -13.91 10.20 10.92
C ALA A 126 -13.34 11.59 11.32
N GLY A 127 -13.77 12.67 10.68
CA GLY A 127 -13.37 14.05 11.01
C GLY A 127 -11.94 14.38 10.61
N VAL A 128 -11.38 13.71 9.60
CA VAL A 128 -9.98 13.91 9.15
C VAL A 128 -9.86 14.30 7.67
N ALA A 129 -10.98 14.42 6.95
CA ALA A 129 -11.00 14.79 5.54
C ALA A 129 -10.34 16.16 5.27
N HIS A 130 -10.35 17.09 6.23
CA HIS A 130 -9.73 18.41 6.10
C HIS A 130 -8.20 18.37 5.92
N LYS A 131 -7.56 17.23 6.23
CA LYS A 131 -6.12 17.03 6.05
C LYS A 131 -5.76 16.69 4.60
N ILE A 132 -6.74 16.31 3.76
CA ILE A 132 -6.50 15.66 2.47
C ILE A 132 -6.71 16.66 1.32
N ASP A 133 -5.68 16.83 0.50
CA ASP A 133 -5.73 17.49 -0.79
C ASP A 133 -5.65 16.42 -1.88
N PHE A 134 -6.80 15.96 -2.37
CA PHE A 134 -6.90 14.92 -3.39
C PHE A 134 -6.78 15.51 -4.80
N ARG A 135 -5.87 14.96 -5.61
CA ARG A 135 -5.65 15.32 -7.01
C ARG A 135 -5.93 14.12 -7.90
N GLU A 136 -6.89 14.28 -8.79
CA GLU A 136 -7.18 13.29 -9.80
C GLU A 136 -6.20 13.41 -10.97
N GLY A 137 -5.68 12.27 -11.42
CA GLY A 137 -4.84 12.15 -12.60
C GLY A 137 -3.50 11.47 -12.34
N PRO A 138 -2.65 11.35 -13.38
CA PRO A 138 -1.34 10.74 -13.25
C PRO A 138 -0.45 11.50 -12.28
N ALA A 139 0.26 10.79 -11.40
CA ALA A 139 1.09 11.41 -10.37
C ALA A 139 2.35 12.10 -10.93
N LEU A 140 2.97 11.56 -11.99
CA LEU A 140 4.23 12.10 -12.53
C LEU A 140 4.15 13.60 -12.88
N PRO A 141 3.15 14.08 -13.67
CA PRO A 141 2.97 15.51 -13.92
C PRO A 141 2.83 16.36 -12.65
N VAL A 142 2.14 15.85 -11.62
CA VAL A 142 1.99 16.57 -10.35
C VAL A 142 3.32 16.68 -9.62
N LEU A 143 4.13 15.60 -9.60
CA LEU A 143 5.47 15.63 -9.04
C LEU A 143 6.39 16.60 -9.79
N ASP A 144 6.32 16.61 -11.12
CA ASP A 144 7.11 17.54 -11.95
C ASP A 144 6.73 19.00 -11.65
N LEU A 145 5.43 19.32 -11.54
CA LEU A 145 4.96 20.66 -11.15
C LEU A 145 5.39 21.06 -9.73
N LEU A 146 5.47 20.11 -8.79
CA LEU A 146 5.96 20.40 -7.44
C LEU A 146 7.46 20.76 -7.46
N LEU A 147 8.25 20.16 -8.34
CA LEU A 147 9.68 20.45 -8.45
C LEU A 147 9.97 21.84 -9.03
N GLU A 148 9.03 22.43 -9.77
CA GLU A 148 9.14 23.80 -10.27
C GLU A 148 9.07 24.86 -9.15
N ASP A 149 8.49 24.52 -8.00
CA ASP A 149 8.44 25.39 -6.81
C ASP A 149 9.53 24.98 -5.81
N GLU A 150 10.60 25.78 -5.71
CA GLU A 150 11.71 25.55 -4.78
C GLU A 150 11.25 25.37 -3.33
N LYS A 151 10.10 25.94 -2.93
CA LYS A 151 9.56 25.77 -1.56
C LYS A 151 9.06 24.35 -1.27
N LYS A 152 8.87 23.53 -2.30
CA LYS A 152 8.42 22.13 -2.17
C LYS A 152 9.58 21.16 -2.01
N GLN A 153 10.80 21.56 -2.37
CA GLN A 153 11.98 20.72 -2.18
C GLN A 153 12.19 20.46 -0.68
N GLY A 154 12.36 19.18 -0.33
CA GLY A 154 12.51 18.75 1.06
C GLY A 154 11.35 19.13 1.98
N SER A 155 10.13 19.33 1.45
CA SER A 155 8.97 19.77 2.24
C SER A 155 8.15 18.62 2.81
N PHE A 156 8.29 17.39 2.29
CA PHE A 156 7.53 16.23 2.74
C PHE A 156 8.30 15.42 3.79
N ASP A 157 7.60 15.02 4.85
CA ASP A 157 8.11 14.18 5.92
C ASP A 157 8.06 12.69 5.56
N PHE A 158 6.98 12.30 4.88
CA PHE A 158 6.66 10.92 4.53
C PHE A 158 5.94 10.84 3.18
N VAL A 159 6.25 9.81 2.40
CA VAL A 159 5.55 9.50 1.15
C VAL A 159 5.24 8.01 1.07
N PHE A 160 3.99 7.65 0.84
CA PHE A 160 3.58 6.28 0.51
C PHE A 160 3.35 6.16 -1.00
N VAL A 161 3.94 5.14 -1.61
CA VAL A 161 3.85 4.88 -3.05
C VAL A 161 3.27 3.48 -3.25
N ASP A 162 1.98 3.45 -3.59
CA ASP A 162 1.22 2.23 -3.90
C ASP A 162 0.42 2.38 -5.21
N ALA A 163 1.14 2.62 -6.31
CA ALA A 163 0.54 2.78 -7.64
C ALA A 163 1.13 1.79 -8.67
N ASP A 164 1.32 2.26 -9.90
CA ASP A 164 1.87 1.56 -11.05
C ASP A 164 3.37 1.30 -10.92
N LYS A 165 3.73 0.02 -10.78
CA LYS A 165 5.07 -0.44 -10.38
C LYS A 165 6.16 -0.10 -11.41
N ASP A 166 5.79 0.02 -12.68
CA ASP A 166 6.69 0.43 -13.77
C ASP A 166 7.13 1.90 -13.67
N ASN A 167 6.43 2.74 -12.90
CA ASN A 167 6.84 4.12 -12.64
C ASN A 167 7.56 4.34 -11.31
N TYR A 168 7.76 3.33 -10.45
CA TYR A 168 8.33 3.54 -9.11
C TYR A 168 9.72 4.19 -9.14
N LEU A 169 10.57 3.81 -10.10
CA LEU A 169 11.88 4.47 -10.27
C LEU A 169 11.77 5.89 -10.82
N ASN A 170 10.74 6.17 -11.61
CA ASN A 170 10.48 7.54 -12.08
C ASN A 170 9.99 8.41 -10.91
N TYR A 171 9.12 7.89 -10.04
CA TYR A 171 8.72 8.54 -8.80
C TYR A 171 9.92 8.77 -7.89
N HIS A 172 10.73 7.74 -7.65
CA HIS A 172 11.90 7.80 -6.76
C HIS A 172 12.83 8.97 -7.06
N LYS A 173 13.08 9.24 -8.34
CA LYS A 173 13.90 10.39 -8.77
C LYS A 173 13.35 11.72 -8.25
N ARG A 174 12.04 11.99 -8.41
CA ARG A 174 11.42 13.23 -7.91
C ARG A 174 11.27 13.23 -6.39
N LEU A 175 10.87 12.10 -5.83
CA LEU A 175 10.57 12.00 -4.39
C LEU A 175 11.81 12.26 -3.54
N LEU A 176 13.00 11.90 -4.00
CA LEU A 176 14.24 12.24 -3.30
C LEU A 176 14.52 13.75 -3.23
N GLU A 177 13.99 14.55 -4.15
CA GLU A 177 14.11 16.00 -4.10
C GLU A 177 13.00 16.61 -3.21
N LEU A 178 11.81 16.02 -3.22
CA LEU A 178 10.63 16.51 -2.49
C LEU A 178 10.60 16.11 -1.00
N VAL A 179 11.17 14.96 -0.63
CA VAL A 179 11.22 14.46 0.75
C VAL A 179 12.41 15.05 1.48
N LYS A 180 12.22 15.53 2.71
CA LYS A 180 13.30 16.11 3.52
C LYS A 180 14.41 15.11 3.83
N VAL A 181 15.62 15.59 4.10
CA VAL A 181 16.65 14.72 4.70
C VAL A 181 16.15 14.20 6.05
N GLY A 182 16.25 12.89 6.27
CA GLY A 182 15.66 12.18 7.39
C GLY A 182 14.19 11.78 7.19
N GLY A 183 13.53 12.28 6.14
CA GLY A 183 12.19 11.85 5.75
C GLY A 183 12.19 10.45 5.14
N VAL A 184 11.00 9.87 5.01
CA VAL A 184 10.82 8.45 4.65
C VAL A 184 9.94 8.31 3.41
N ILE A 185 10.37 7.49 2.45
CA ILE A 185 9.52 7.02 1.35
C ILE A 185 9.25 5.53 1.59
N ALA A 186 8.00 5.11 1.54
CA ALA A 186 7.58 3.73 1.65
C ALA A 186 7.02 3.26 0.30
N TYR A 187 7.66 2.28 -0.32
CA TYR A 187 7.20 1.64 -1.55
C TYR A 187 6.47 0.35 -1.22
N ASP A 188 5.23 0.20 -1.69
CA ASP A 188 4.42 -0.98 -1.42
C ASP A 188 4.57 -2.08 -2.48
N ASN A 189 4.18 -3.30 -2.10
CA ASN A 189 4.19 -4.55 -2.85
C ASN A 189 5.55 -4.93 -3.43
N THR A 190 6.63 -4.57 -2.73
CA THR A 190 8.02 -4.83 -3.14
C THR A 190 8.43 -6.29 -3.04
N LEU A 191 7.62 -7.16 -2.41
CA LEU A 191 7.78 -8.62 -2.48
C LEU A 191 6.86 -9.28 -3.52
N TRP A 192 5.89 -8.52 -4.05
CA TRP A 192 5.08 -8.81 -5.24
C TRP A 192 4.52 -10.23 -5.30
N ASN A 193 3.70 -10.56 -4.30
CA ASN A 193 3.07 -11.86 -4.06
C ASN A 193 4.10 -13.01 -3.97
N GLY A 194 5.30 -12.71 -3.48
CA GLY A 194 6.45 -13.62 -3.45
C GLY A 194 7.01 -13.98 -4.84
N SER A 195 6.48 -13.41 -5.91
CA SER A 195 6.85 -13.78 -7.28
C SER A 195 8.30 -13.42 -7.62
N VAL A 196 8.91 -12.51 -6.85
CA VAL A 196 10.33 -12.12 -6.98
C VAL A 196 11.30 -13.30 -6.85
N VAL A 197 10.90 -14.39 -6.18
CA VAL A 197 11.68 -15.64 -6.08
C VAL A 197 11.04 -16.82 -6.80
N ALA A 198 9.91 -16.63 -7.49
CA ALA A 198 9.26 -17.71 -8.24
C ALA A 198 10.16 -18.20 -9.40
N PRO A 199 10.18 -19.53 -9.67
CA PRO A 199 10.97 -20.08 -10.76
C PRO A 199 10.46 -19.59 -12.13
N PRO A 200 11.31 -19.60 -13.18
CA PRO A 200 10.97 -19.02 -14.49
C PRO A 200 9.68 -19.57 -15.13
N ASP A 201 9.39 -20.85 -14.88
CA ASP A 201 8.25 -21.61 -15.40
C ASP A 201 7.02 -21.59 -14.48
N ALA A 202 7.07 -20.90 -13.34
CA ALA A 202 5.94 -20.81 -12.43
C ALA A 202 4.68 -20.23 -13.11
N PRO A 203 3.48 -20.80 -12.87
CA PRO A 203 2.23 -20.27 -13.40
C PRO A 203 1.80 -19.01 -12.64
N LEU A 204 2.26 -17.85 -13.11
CA LEU A 204 1.89 -16.54 -12.56
C LEU A 204 0.74 -15.88 -13.34
N ARG A 205 -0.14 -15.14 -12.64
CA ARG A 205 -1.15 -14.28 -13.28
C ARG A 205 -0.46 -13.25 -14.18
N LYS A 206 -1.14 -12.85 -15.27
CA LYS A 206 -0.56 -11.94 -16.30
C LYS A 206 -0.02 -10.64 -15.70
N TYR A 207 -0.79 -9.95 -14.86
CA TYR A 207 -0.36 -8.69 -14.24
C TYR A 207 0.82 -8.88 -13.28
N VAL A 208 0.82 -9.98 -12.50
CA VAL A 208 1.95 -10.32 -11.60
C VAL A 208 3.21 -10.51 -12.43
N ARG A 209 3.15 -11.30 -13.52
CA ARG A 209 4.29 -11.51 -14.41
C ARG A 209 4.77 -10.20 -15.05
N TYR A 210 3.86 -9.34 -15.50
CA TYR A 210 4.20 -8.07 -16.14
C TYR A 210 4.98 -7.14 -15.19
N TYR A 211 4.49 -6.92 -13.98
CA TYR A 211 5.11 -5.99 -13.03
C TYR A 211 6.31 -6.58 -12.28
N ARG A 212 6.47 -7.92 -12.24
CA ARG A 212 7.57 -8.60 -11.52
C ARG A 212 8.94 -8.07 -11.90
N ASP A 213 9.21 -7.85 -13.19
CA ASP A 213 10.53 -7.41 -13.63
C ASP A 213 10.82 -5.96 -13.20
N PHE A 214 9.79 -5.11 -13.16
CA PHE A 214 9.91 -3.75 -12.62
C PHE A 214 10.18 -3.76 -11.12
N VAL A 215 9.51 -4.62 -10.34
CA VAL A 215 9.76 -4.76 -8.90
C VAL A 215 11.18 -5.31 -8.64
N LEU A 216 11.62 -6.31 -9.40
CA LEU A 216 13.00 -6.82 -9.30
C LEU A 216 14.04 -5.73 -9.61
N HIS A 217 13.77 -4.89 -10.62
CA HIS A 217 14.66 -3.79 -10.97
C HIS A 217 14.66 -2.70 -9.91
N LEU A 218 13.48 -2.32 -9.40
CA LEU A 218 13.30 -1.38 -8.31
C LEU A 218 14.09 -1.82 -7.07
N ASN A 219 13.89 -3.04 -6.58
CA ASN A 219 14.52 -3.52 -5.36
C ASN A 219 16.05 -3.47 -5.45
N ARG A 220 16.63 -3.83 -6.61
CA ARG A 220 18.07 -3.71 -6.86
C ARG A 220 18.55 -2.27 -6.88
N ALA A 221 17.79 -1.38 -7.50
CA ALA A 221 18.13 0.04 -7.59
C ALA A 221 18.08 0.71 -6.22
N LEU A 222 17.03 0.46 -5.41
CA LEU A 222 16.91 0.97 -4.05
C LEU A 222 18.06 0.46 -3.16
N ALA A 223 18.41 -0.83 -3.26
CA ALA A 223 19.52 -1.40 -2.50
C ALA A 223 20.89 -0.84 -2.88
N ALA A 224 21.04 -0.30 -4.09
CA ALA A 224 22.29 0.28 -4.58
C ALA A 224 22.34 1.81 -4.43
N ASP A 225 21.26 2.47 -4.00
CA ASP A 225 21.19 3.94 -3.97
C ASP A 225 21.88 4.52 -2.71
N PRO A 226 23.00 5.25 -2.85
CA PRO A 226 23.77 5.75 -1.71
C PRO A 226 23.17 7.00 -1.04
N ARG A 227 21.97 7.43 -1.48
CA ARG A 227 21.24 8.59 -0.93
C ARG A 227 20.21 8.19 0.13
N ILE A 228 19.99 6.89 0.32
CA ILE A 228 18.98 6.35 1.24
C ILE A 228 19.55 5.24 2.14
N GLU A 229 18.94 5.06 3.30
CA GLU A 229 18.98 3.82 4.07
C GLU A 229 17.69 3.05 3.81
N ILE A 230 17.77 1.73 3.65
CA ILE A 230 16.59 0.92 3.31
C ILE A 230 16.30 -0.19 4.33
N CYS A 231 15.02 -0.51 4.46
CA CYS A 231 14.53 -1.69 5.17
C CYS A 231 13.33 -2.28 4.42
N GLN A 232 13.48 -3.47 3.85
CA GLN A 232 12.39 -4.20 3.19
C GLN A 232 11.73 -5.14 4.20
N LEU A 233 10.45 -4.91 4.49
CA LEU A 233 9.69 -5.60 5.53
C LEU A 233 8.62 -6.50 4.90
N PRO A 234 8.43 -7.73 5.42
CA PRO A 234 7.38 -8.65 4.95
C PRO A 234 6.02 -8.36 5.61
N VAL A 235 5.61 -7.09 5.64
CA VAL A 235 4.26 -6.64 6.04
C VAL A 235 3.44 -6.45 4.76
N GLY A 236 2.16 -6.82 4.77
CA GLY A 236 1.32 -6.78 3.56
C GLY A 236 1.92 -7.62 2.42
N ASP A 237 2.08 -7.01 1.25
CA ASP A 237 2.79 -7.61 0.09
C ASP A 237 4.26 -7.14 -0.03
N GLY A 238 4.81 -6.66 1.08
CA GLY A 238 6.18 -6.21 1.22
C GLY A 238 6.31 -4.71 1.06
N VAL A 239 6.66 -4.00 2.13
CA VAL A 239 6.92 -2.57 2.10
C VAL A 239 8.42 -2.29 2.24
N THR A 240 8.99 -1.52 1.33
CA THR A 240 10.38 -1.05 1.44
C THR A 240 10.42 0.39 1.93
N LEU A 241 10.85 0.56 3.18
CA LEU A 241 11.14 1.87 3.75
C LEU A 241 12.48 2.39 3.23
N CYS A 242 12.50 3.65 2.80
CA CYS A 242 13.67 4.37 2.32
C CYS A 242 13.81 5.68 3.10
N ARG A 243 14.76 5.77 4.03
CA ARG A 243 15.06 7.01 4.75
C ARG A 243 16.09 7.82 3.96
N ARG A 244 15.75 9.04 3.54
CA ARG A 244 16.67 9.92 2.83
C ARG A 244 17.80 10.38 3.75
N ILE A 245 19.06 10.26 3.32
CA ILE A 245 20.25 10.65 4.11
C ILE A 245 21.10 11.76 3.45
N LYS A 246 20.83 12.10 2.19
CA LYS A 246 21.49 13.16 1.41
C LYS A 246 20.46 13.86 0.53
#